data_AF-A0A1V4V3L8-F1
#
_entry.id   AF-A0A1V4V3L8-F1
#
_cell.length_a   1.000
_cell.length_b   1.000
_cell.length_c   1.000
_cell.angle_alpha   90.00
_cell.angle_beta   90.00
_cell.angle_gamma   90.00
#
_symmetry.space_group_name_H-M   'P 1'
#
loop_
_entity.id
_entity.type
_entity.pdbx_description
1 polymer ?
#
loop_
_entity_poly.entity_id
_entity_poly.type
_entity_poly.pdbx_seq_one_letter_code
_entity_poly.pdbx_strand_id
1 'polypeptide(L)'
;MIVALALTTGICLAGTFTSPVDTDTYLDKDDPNSTFSEEDLLWASSVGGEPNKIVYLGYVSEVFGNQGIRSSEQIESATLTLTVAEVATAGTVTAYFLKDWTSPELTWMDRSDNYDTESAVEIEVDEAGPVTVDATVLVKKAVESCTTGCPYTIVLIADGDASVAFESKDSSAAATELKYKTF
;
A
#
# COMPACT_ATOMS: atom_id res chain seq x y z
N MET A 1 36.76 20.85 -30.92
CA MET A 1 35.73 21.27 -29.95
C MET A 1 35.17 20.00 -29.34
N ILE A 2 35.64 19.62 -28.15
CA ILE A 2 35.19 18.40 -27.47
C ILE A 2 33.97 18.80 -26.65
N VAL A 3 32.80 18.30 -27.03
CA VAL A 3 31.57 18.43 -26.24
C VAL A 3 31.70 17.46 -25.08
N ALA A 4 31.98 17.97 -23.88
CA ALA A 4 31.90 17.19 -22.67
C ALA A 4 30.42 16.98 -22.33
N LEU A 5 29.94 15.76 -22.55
CA LEU A 5 28.62 15.31 -22.10
C LEU A 5 28.69 15.17 -20.58
N ALA A 6 28.24 16.20 -19.86
CA ALA A 6 28.11 16.15 -18.40
C ALA A 6 26.94 15.22 -18.05
N LEU A 7 27.24 13.96 -17.74
CA LEU A 7 26.29 13.10 -17.04
C LEU A 7 26.10 13.71 -15.64
N THR A 8 24.96 14.35 -15.41
CA THR A 8 24.48 14.66 -14.07
C THR A 8 24.08 13.34 -13.41
N THR A 9 25.04 12.63 -12.82
CA THR A 9 24.74 11.57 -11.86
C THR A 9 24.05 12.25 -10.68
N GLY A 10 22.72 12.08 -10.59
CA GLY A 10 21.98 12.50 -9.41
C GLY A 10 22.63 11.85 -8.19
N ILE A 11 23.03 12.66 -7.21
CA ILE A 11 23.51 12.16 -5.93
C ILE A 11 22.28 11.58 -5.24
N CYS A 12 22.11 10.27 -5.33
CA CYS A 12 21.14 9.58 -4.50
C CYS A 12 21.67 9.65 -3.05
N LEU A 13 20.85 10.15 -2.14
CA LEU A 13 21.17 10.02 -0.71
C LEU A 13 20.75 8.62 -0.30
N ALA A 14 21.73 7.73 -0.12
CA ALA A 14 21.50 6.47 0.57
C ALA A 14 20.87 6.77 1.93
N GLY A 15 19.71 6.19 2.20
CA GLY A 15 18.90 6.56 3.35
C GLY A 15 17.84 5.51 3.64
N THR A 16 17.28 5.58 4.85
CA THR A 16 16.10 4.83 5.24
C THR A 16 14.99 5.81 5.49
N PHE A 17 13.85 5.56 4.87
CA PHE A 17 12.68 6.42 4.93
C PHE A 17 11.49 5.63 5.44
N THR A 18 10.60 6.33 6.14
CA THR A 18 9.33 5.81 6.60
C THR A 18 8.24 6.62 5.92
N SER A 19 7.32 5.94 5.25
CA SER A 19 6.13 6.51 4.64
C SER A 19 4.96 6.21 5.57
N PRO A 20 4.44 7.21 6.30
CA PRO A 20 3.21 7.03 7.06
C PRO A 20 2.04 6.83 6.09
N VAL A 21 1.05 6.04 6.53
CA VAL A 21 -0.26 6.02 5.87
C VAL A 21 -0.92 7.38 6.10
N ASP A 22 -1.36 8.02 5.03
CA ASP A 22 -2.03 9.32 5.06
C ASP A 22 -3.53 9.16 5.33
N THR A 23 -4.16 8.25 4.58
CA THR A 23 -5.57 7.89 4.68
C THR A 23 -5.69 6.38 4.58
N ASP A 24 -6.60 5.79 5.33
CA ASP A 24 -7.03 4.41 5.14
C ASP A 24 -8.54 4.26 5.27
N THR A 25 -9.05 3.20 4.66
CA THR A 25 -10.47 2.84 4.66
C THR A 25 -10.59 1.41 4.16
N TYR A 26 -11.78 0.83 4.27
CA TYR A 26 -12.15 -0.34 3.49
C TYR A 26 -13.45 -0.08 2.75
N LEU A 27 -13.65 -0.79 1.64
CA LEU A 27 -14.88 -0.75 0.87
C LEU A 27 -15.68 -2.00 1.16
N ASP A 28 -16.99 -1.87 1.28
CA ASP A 28 -17.90 -2.99 1.53
C ASP A 28 -18.91 -3.15 0.40
N LYS A 29 -18.91 -4.31 -0.25
CA LYS A 29 -19.88 -4.66 -1.29
C LYS A 29 -21.31 -4.74 -0.77
N ASP A 30 -21.48 -5.15 0.49
CA ASP A 30 -22.78 -5.34 1.12
C ASP A 30 -23.38 -4.00 1.59
N ASP A 31 -22.55 -2.96 1.73
CA ASP A 31 -22.97 -1.60 2.03
C ASP A 31 -22.29 -0.57 1.08
N PRO A 32 -22.71 -0.55 -0.20
CA PRO A 32 -21.89 0.01 -1.27
C PRO A 32 -21.81 1.54 -1.29
N ASN A 33 -22.61 2.24 -0.47
CA ASN A 33 -22.63 3.70 -0.39
C ASN A 33 -22.04 4.23 0.93
N SER A 34 -21.63 3.34 1.83
CA SER A 34 -21.02 3.71 3.10
C SER A 34 -19.52 3.88 2.98
N THR A 35 -18.96 4.61 3.92
CA THR A 35 -17.55 4.95 4.05
C THR A 35 -17.06 4.48 5.41
N PHE A 36 -15.86 3.92 5.46
CA PHE A 36 -15.35 3.26 6.67
C PHE A 36 -13.98 3.78 7.11
N SER A 37 -13.63 5.02 6.74
CA SER A 37 -12.34 5.64 7.08
C SER A 37 -12.20 6.00 8.56
N GLU A 38 -13.31 6.04 9.32
CA GLU A 38 -13.31 6.33 10.76
C GLU A 38 -13.34 5.06 11.61
N GLU A 39 -13.36 3.87 10.98
CA GLU A 39 -13.39 2.60 11.70
C GLU A 39 -11.99 2.22 12.20
N ASP A 40 -11.93 1.64 13.40
CA ASP A 40 -10.68 1.14 13.98
C ASP A 40 -10.16 -0.11 13.25
N LEU A 41 -11.05 -0.85 12.57
CA LEU A 41 -10.76 -2.12 11.90
C LEU A 41 -11.05 -2.05 10.40
N LEU A 42 -10.05 -2.41 9.60
CA LEU A 42 -10.11 -2.43 8.15
C LEU A 42 -10.20 -3.86 7.64
N TRP A 43 -11.33 -4.23 7.05
CA TRP A 43 -11.57 -5.60 6.63
C TRP A 43 -11.19 -5.86 5.17
N ALA A 44 -10.35 -6.88 4.95
CA ALA A 44 -10.14 -7.52 3.65
C ALA A 44 -10.83 -8.89 3.69
N SER A 45 -11.85 -9.09 2.85
CA SER A 45 -12.56 -10.37 2.79
C SER A 45 -13.07 -10.72 1.41
N SER A 46 -13.14 -12.03 1.14
CA SER A 46 -13.66 -12.59 -0.10
C SER A 46 -14.62 -13.74 0.18
N VAL A 47 -15.56 -13.96 -0.73
CA VAL A 47 -16.54 -15.04 -0.66
C VAL A 47 -16.67 -15.69 -2.04
N GLY A 48 -16.38 -16.98 -2.12
CA GLY A 48 -16.33 -17.72 -3.37
C GLY A 48 -15.20 -17.26 -4.30
N GLY A 49 -14.11 -16.71 -3.75
CA GLY A 49 -13.02 -16.13 -4.53
C GLY A 49 -13.27 -14.71 -5.04
N GLU A 50 -14.44 -14.13 -4.76
CA GLU A 50 -14.79 -12.78 -5.16
C GLU A 50 -14.63 -11.80 -3.98
N PRO A 51 -13.93 -10.67 -4.16
CA PRO A 51 -13.80 -9.66 -3.12
C PRO A 51 -15.15 -9.15 -2.65
N ASN A 52 -15.32 -9.16 -1.32
CA ASN A 52 -16.48 -8.60 -0.63
C ASN A 52 -16.10 -7.35 0.17
N LYS A 53 -14.91 -7.33 0.77
CA LYS A 53 -14.33 -6.17 1.44
C LYS A 53 -12.89 -5.96 1.01
N ILE A 54 -12.52 -4.72 0.71
CA ILE A 54 -11.19 -4.38 0.17
C ILE A 54 -10.62 -3.23 0.98
N VAL A 55 -9.39 -3.37 1.48
CA VAL A 55 -8.70 -2.33 2.24
C VAL A 55 -7.88 -1.45 1.31
N TYR A 56 -7.90 -0.14 1.57
CA TYR A 56 -7.14 0.86 0.84
C TYR A 56 -6.24 1.60 1.84
N LEU A 57 -4.92 1.55 1.60
CA LEU A 57 -3.90 2.27 2.37
C LEU A 57 -3.29 3.36 1.49
N GLY A 58 -3.72 4.61 1.68
CA GLY A 58 -3.27 5.78 0.92
C GLY A 58 -1.96 6.36 1.45
N TYR A 59 -1.07 6.75 0.54
CA TYR A 59 0.22 7.35 0.82
C TYR A 59 0.43 8.60 -0.04
N VAL A 60 1.01 9.64 0.56
CA VAL A 60 1.45 10.84 -0.17
C VAL A 60 2.85 10.57 -0.74
N SER A 61 3.05 10.73 -2.06
CA SER A 61 4.35 10.41 -2.68
C SER A 61 5.27 11.60 -2.88
N GLU A 62 4.83 12.83 -2.55
CA GLU A 62 5.69 14.02 -2.61
C GLU A 62 7.02 13.82 -1.87
N VAL A 63 7.05 12.88 -0.91
CA VAL A 63 8.25 12.40 -0.24
C VAL A 63 9.33 11.89 -1.20
N PHE A 64 9.03 11.13 -2.26
CA PHE A 64 10.09 10.55 -3.12
C PHE A 64 10.92 11.65 -3.80
N GLY A 65 10.25 12.60 -4.46
CA GLY A 65 10.91 13.71 -5.15
C GLY A 65 11.73 14.59 -4.20
N ASN A 66 11.20 14.85 -3.01
CA ASN A 66 11.83 15.61 -1.94
C ASN A 66 13.02 14.88 -1.29
N GLN A 67 13.03 13.55 -1.33
CA GLN A 67 14.12 12.69 -0.86
C GLN A 67 15.19 12.41 -1.93
N GLY A 68 15.02 12.97 -3.15
CA GLY A 68 15.96 12.75 -4.26
C GLY A 68 15.79 11.41 -4.98
N ILE A 69 14.68 10.71 -4.75
CA ILE A 69 14.33 9.46 -5.42
C ILE A 69 13.63 9.81 -6.74
N ARG A 70 14.22 9.37 -7.86
CA ARG A 70 13.81 9.71 -9.24
C ARG A 70 13.64 8.48 -10.13
N SER A 71 14.09 7.31 -9.68
CA SER A 71 14.03 6.04 -10.37
C SER A 71 13.76 4.93 -9.36
N SER A 72 12.96 3.94 -9.74
CA SER A 72 12.71 2.74 -8.94
C SER A 72 14.00 1.94 -8.71
N GLU A 73 14.98 2.08 -9.60
CA GLU A 73 16.29 1.46 -9.42
C GLU A 73 16.92 1.91 -8.10
N GLN A 74 16.71 3.16 -7.65
CA GLN A 74 17.27 3.69 -6.40
C GLN A 74 16.70 3.02 -5.14
N ILE A 75 15.64 2.21 -5.25
CA ILE A 75 15.05 1.47 -4.13
C ILE A 75 15.79 0.14 -3.97
N GLU A 76 16.53 0.01 -2.86
CA GLU A 76 17.23 -1.23 -2.49
C GLU A 76 16.24 -2.27 -1.96
N SER A 77 15.41 -1.86 -1.01
CA SER A 77 14.42 -2.72 -0.38
C SER A 77 13.27 -1.90 0.21
N ALA A 78 12.12 -2.53 0.39
CA ALA A 78 11.03 -1.99 1.18
C ALA A 78 10.33 -3.06 2.00
N THR A 79 9.74 -2.64 3.11
CA THR A 79 9.06 -3.49 4.08
C THR A 79 7.75 -2.83 4.45
N LEU A 80 6.66 -3.58 4.28
CA LEU A 80 5.34 -3.19 4.78
C LEU A 80 5.08 -3.99 6.06
N THR A 81 4.81 -3.29 7.14
CA THR A 81 4.32 -3.87 8.39
C THR A 81 2.84 -3.52 8.52
N LEU A 82 2.02 -4.52 8.85
CA LEU A 82 0.60 -4.38 9.17
C LEU A 82 0.35 -5.03 10.52
N THR A 83 -0.73 -4.64 11.20
CA THR A 83 -1.19 -5.34 12.41
C THR A 83 -2.52 -5.99 12.11
N VAL A 84 -2.56 -7.32 12.15
CA VAL A 84 -3.79 -8.09 12.05
C VAL A 84 -4.48 -8.06 13.41
N ALA A 85 -5.68 -7.50 13.46
CA ALA A 85 -6.49 -7.41 14.66
C ALA A 85 -7.31 -8.69 14.88
N GLU A 86 -7.92 -9.20 13.81
CA GLU A 86 -8.81 -10.35 13.83
C GLU A 86 -8.67 -11.18 12.55
N VAL A 87 -8.78 -12.50 12.70
CA VAL A 87 -8.85 -13.46 11.59
C VAL A 87 -10.15 -14.25 11.72
N ALA A 88 -11.13 -13.91 10.89
CA ALA A 88 -12.39 -14.65 10.83
C ALA A 88 -12.22 -15.93 10.00
N THR A 89 -11.50 -15.83 8.89
CA THR A 89 -11.07 -16.97 8.07
C THR A 89 -9.61 -16.75 7.66
N ALA A 90 -8.72 -17.64 8.09
CA ALA A 90 -7.31 -17.62 7.72
C ALA A 90 -7.12 -17.80 6.21
N GLY A 91 -6.04 -17.25 5.68
CA GLY A 91 -5.67 -17.37 4.27
C GLY A 91 -4.75 -16.26 3.81
N THR A 92 -4.70 -16.06 2.50
CA THR A 92 -3.83 -15.07 1.87
C THR A 92 -4.58 -13.77 1.63
N VAL A 93 -3.91 -12.66 1.92
CA VAL A 93 -4.30 -11.33 1.46
C VAL A 93 -3.22 -10.85 0.51
N THR A 94 -3.58 -10.45 -0.70
CA THR A 94 -2.61 -9.91 -1.68
C THR A 94 -2.69 -8.39 -1.70
N ALA A 95 -1.51 -7.77 -1.55
CA ALA A 95 -1.32 -6.33 -1.66
C ALA A 95 -0.94 -5.95 -3.10
N TYR A 96 -1.59 -4.92 -3.64
CA TYR A 96 -1.36 -4.40 -4.98
C TYR A 96 -1.11 -2.89 -4.96
N PHE A 97 -0.30 -2.40 -5.89
CA PHE A 97 -0.15 -0.97 -6.14
C PHE A 97 -1.35 -0.45 -6.92
N LEU A 98 -1.96 0.63 -6.46
CA LEU A 98 -2.93 1.41 -7.19
C LEU A 98 -2.41 2.84 -7.32
N LYS A 99 -2.36 3.34 -8.56
CA LYS A 99 -2.04 4.73 -8.82
C LYS A 99 -3.20 5.61 -8.34
N ASP A 100 -2.85 6.77 -7.78
CA ASP A 100 -3.75 7.79 -7.24
C ASP A 100 -4.16 7.57 -5.76
N TRP A 101 -4.61 8.67 -5.16
CA TRP A 101 -5.00 8.76 -3.76
C TRP A 101 -6.40 8.22 -3.52
N THR A 102 -6.58 7.68 -2.32
CA THR A 102 -7.88 7.27 -1.80
C THR A 102 -8.49 8.38 -0.95
N SER A 103 -9.69 8.83 -1.33
CA SER A 103 -10.50 9.74 -0.51
C SER A 103 -11.00 9.03 0.76
N PRO A 104 -11.09 9.70 1.92
CA PRO A 104 -11.78 9.12 3.08
C PRO A 104 -13.28 8.85 2.79
N GLU A 105 -13.85 9.57 1.82
CA GLU A 105 -15.23 9.39 1.38
C GLU A 105 -15.39 8.27 0.32
N LEU A 106 -14.35 7.46 0.06
CA LEU A 106 -14.41 6.42 -0.96
C LEU A 106 -15.45 5.34 -0.59
N THR A 107 -16.35 5.04 -1.53
CA THR A 107 -17.34 3.97 -1.41
C THR A 107 -17.06 2.82 -2.36
N TRP A 108 -17.74 1.69 -2.18
CA TRP A 108 -17.64 0.54 -3.10
C TRP A 108 -17.98 0.88 -4.55
N MET A 109 -18.88 1.85 -4.76
CA MET A 109 -19.29 2.32 -6.08
C MET A 109 -18.19 3.11 -6.80
N ASP A 110 -17.28 3.71 -6.05
CA ASP A 110 -16.17 4.53 -6.55
C ASP A 110 -14.90 3.70 -6.77
N ARG A 111 -14.93 2.40 -6.45
CA ARG A 111 -13.73 1.56 -6.46
C ARG A 111 -13.10 1.51 -7.85
N SER A 112 -11.77 1.48 -7.85
CA SER A 112 -10.98 1.23 -9.05
C SER A 112 -10.49 -0.21 -9.04
N ASP A 113 -10.81 -0.95 -10.09
CA ASP A 113 -10.26 -2.29 -10.35
C ASP A 113 -8.94 -2.22 -11.15
N ASN A 114 -8.37 -1.03 -11.37
CA ASN A 114 -7.14 -0.81 -12.15
C ASN A 114 -5.86 -0.83 -11.30
N TYR A 115 -5.79 -1.71 -10.30
CA TYR A 115 -4.56 -1.95 -9.56
C TYR A 115 -3.57 -2.79 -10.40
N ASP A 116 -2.29 -2.63 -10.11
CA ASP A 116 -1.20 -3.28 -10.85
C ASP A 116 -0.95 -4.70 -10.33
N THR A 117 -1.37 -5.70 -11.10
CA THR A 117 -1.22 -7.11 -10.75
C THR A 117 0.22 -7.63 -10.81
N GLU A 118 1.14 -6.94 -11.49
CA GLU A 118 2.57 -7.30 -11.51
C GLU A 118 3.28 -6.88 -10.20
N SER A 119 2.63 -6.02 -9.40
CA SER A 119 3.12 -5.56 -8.10
C SER A 119 2.62 -6.39 -6.91
N ALA A 120 2.01 -7.54 -7.17
CA ALA A 120 1.42 -8.42 -6.15
C ALA A 120 2.43 -8.81 -5.06
N VAL A 121 2.03 -8.62 -3.80
CA VAL A 121 2.74 -9.12 -2.62
C VAL A 121 1.75 -9.92 -1.77
N GLU A 122 1.99 -11.23 -1.67
CA GLU A 122 1.17 -12.13 -0.88
C GLU A 122 1.49 -11.99 0.61
N ILE A 123 0.45 -11.96 1.44
CA ILE A 123 0.52 -11.88 2.89
C ILE A 123 -0.25 -13.07 3.46
N GLU A 124 0.47 -14.09 3.94
CA GLU A 124 -0.16 -15.23 4.63
C GLU A 124 -0.58 -14.80 6.05
N VAL A 125 -1.86 -15.02 6.38
CA VAL A 125 -2.43 -14.63 7.66
C VAL A 125 -3.18 -15.80 8.29
N ASP A 126 -2.59 -16.35 9.35
CA ASP A 126 -3.17 -17.46 10.13
C ASP A 126 -3.73 -17.01 11.49
N GLU A 127 -3.16 -15.96 12.09
CA GLU A 127 -3.53 -15.45 13.41
C GLU A 127 -3.35 -13.93 13.52
N ALA A 128 -3.93 -13.35 14.58
CA ALA A 128 -3.79 -11.94 14.90
C ALA A 128 -2.36 -11.61 15.38
N GLY A 129 -1.89 -10.41 15.07
CA GLY A 129 -0.56 -9.93 15.41
C GLY A 129 0.11 -9.13 14.29
N PRO A 130 1.34 -8.65 14.52
CA PRO A 130 2.10 -7.94 13.50
C PRO A 130 2.53 -8.90 12.39
N VAL A 131 2.34 -8.47 11.14
CA VAL A 131 2.84 -9.16 9.94
C VAL A 131 3.74 -8.22 9.15
N THR A 132 4.81 -8.76 8.59
CA THR A 132 5.83 -8.00 7.87
C THR A 132 6.15 -8.68 6.55
N VAL A 133 6.04 -7.95 5.44
CA VAL A 133 6.28 -8.48 4.09
C VAL A 133 7.23 -7.60 3.28
N ASP A 134 7.90 -8.22 2.31
CA ASP A 134 8.73 -7.51 1.34
C ASP A 134 7.84 -6.73 0.37
N ALA A 135 7.83 -5.40 0.52
CA ALA A 135 7.04 -4.48 -0.28
C ALA A 135 7.88 -3.79 -1.37
N THR A 136 9.09 -4.30 -1.67
CA THR A 136 10.03 -3.67 -2.60
C THR A 136 9.40 -3.43 -3.97
N VAL A 137 8.62 -4.39 -4.48
CA VAL A 137 7.95 -4.26 -5.78
C VAL A 137 6.88 -3.16 -5.77
N LEU A 138 6.11 -3.02 -4.68
CA LEU A 138 5.09 -1.98 -4.52
C LEU A 138 5.73 -0.59 -4.52
N VAL A 139 6.82 -0.39 -3.75
CA VAL A 139 7.51 0.90 -3.68
C VAL A 139 8.20 1.24 -4.99
N LYS A 140 8.82 0.27 -5.67
CA LYS A 140 9.39 0.47 -7.00
C LYS A 140 8.32 0.93 -8.00
N LYS A 141 7.16 0.28 -7.99
CA LYS A 141 6.02 0.65 -8.84
C LYS A 141 5.51 2.04 -8.54
N ALA A 142 5.45 2.41 -7.26
CA ALA A 142 5.08 3.76 -6.84
C ALA A 142 6.06 4.81 -7.35
N VAL A 143 7.37 4.57 -7.25
CA VAL A 143 8.39 5.48 -7.78
C VAL A 143 8.29 5.61 -9.30
N GLU A 144 8.13 4.51 -10.03
CA GLU A 144 7.95 4.51 -11.49
C GLU A 144 6.72 5.31 -11.94
N SER A 145 5.61 5.08 -11.26
CA SER A 145 4.30 5.62 -11.65
C SER A 145 4.07 7.06 -11.16
N CYS A 146 4.75 7.46 -10.08
CA CYS A 146 4.58 8.73 -9.37
C CYS A 146 5.87 9.53 -9.17
N THR A 147 6.81 9.45 -10.13
CA THR A 147 8.08 10.22 -10.14
C THR A 147 7.93 11.74 -9.91
N THR A 148 6.78 12.33 -10.25
CA THR A 148 6.51 13.77 -10.05
C THR A 148 5.71 14.10 -8.79
N GLY A 149 5.51 13.13 -7.89
CA GLY A 149 4.80 13.34 -6.62
C GLY A 149 3.27 13.15 -6.71
N CYS A 150 2.76 12.10 -7.39
CA CYS A 150 1.34 11.73 -7.25
C CYS A 150 1.10 10.81 -6.05
N PRO A 151 0.11 11.07 -5.20
CA PRO A 151 -0.26 10.10 -4.16
C PRO A 151 -0.60 8.73 -4.77
N TYR A 152 -0.42 7.67 -3.99
CA TYR A 152 -0.69 6.30 -4.41
C TYR A 152 -1.35 5.53 -3.27
N THR A 153 -1.88 4.35 -3.61
CA THR A 153 -2.57 3.49 -2.66
C THR A 153 -1.99 2.08 -2.74
N ILE A 154 -1.87 1.41 -1.60
CA ILE A 154 -1.71 -0.05 -1.53
C ILE A 154 -3.08 -0.64 -1.22
N VAL A 155 -3.58 -1.50 -2.10
CA VAL A 155 -4.89 -2.14 -1.98
C VAL A 155 -4.68 -3.56 -1.47
N LEU A 156 -5.40 -3.96 -0.42
CA LEU A 156 -5.34 -5.33 0.12
C LEU A 156 -6.63 -6.07 -0.24
N ILE A 157 -6.47 -7.20 -0.95
CA ILE A 157 -7.57 -8.03 -1.42
C ILE A 157 -7.37 -9.43 -0.83
N ALA A 158 -8.40 -9.95 -0.16
CA ALA A 158 -8.37 -11.32 0.33
C ALA A 158 -8.50 -12.33 -0.83
N ASP A 159 -7.72 -13.39 -0.79
CA ASP A 159 -7.80 -14.47 -1.77
C ASP A 159 -8.71 -15.60 -1.27
N GLY A 160 -9.39 -16.28 -2.20
CA GLY A 160 -10.31 -17.37 -1.87
C GLY A 160 -11.46 -16.91 -0.97
N ASP A 161 -11.52 -17.46 0.23
CA ASP A 161 -12.53 -17.15 1.26
C ASP A 161 -11.90 -16.50 2.51
N ALA A 162 -10.68 -15.97 2.40
CA ALA A 162 -10.01 -15.32 3.52
C ALA A 162 -10.82 -14.10 3.99
N SER A 163 -10.78 -13.84 5.30
CA SER A 163 -11.45 -12.72 5.94
C SER A 163 -10.66 -12.25 7.14
N VAL A 164 -9.95 -11.14 6.97
CA VAL A 164 -8.95 -10.61 7.89
C VAL A 164 -9.23 -9.14 8.17
N ALA A 165 -9.16 -8.75 9.43
CA ALA A 165 -9.21 -7.36 9.86
C ALA A 165 -7.82 -6.85 10.22
N PHE A 166 -7.43 -5.70 9.67
CA PHE A 166 -6.22 -4.98 10.02
C PHE A 166 -6.56 -3.79 10.91
N GLU A 167 -5.64 -3.40 11.79
CA GLU A 167 -5.76 -2.15 12.55
C GLU A 167 -5.65 -0.94 11.60
N SER A 168 -6.59 0.00 11.73
CA SER A 168 -6.52 1.33 11.10
C SER A 168 -5.35 2.13 11.65
N LYS A 169 -4.77 3.04 10.86
CA LYS A 169 -3.69 3.96 11.25
C LYS A 169 -4.03 4.79 12.48
N ASP A 170 -5.31 5.04 12.73
CA ASP A 170 -5.80 5.83 13.85
C ASP A 170 -6.03 4.99 15.12
N SER A 171 -5.96 3.65 15.01
CA SER A 171 -6.02 2.76 16.16
C SER A 171 -4.79 2.90 17.06
N SER A 172 -5.02 2.87 18.37
CA SER A 172 -3.93 2.89 19.37
C SER A 172 -3.01 1.67 19.31
N ALA A 173 -3.44 0.58 18.67
CA ALA A 173 -2.67 -0.64 18.47
C ALA A 173 -1.96 -0.70 17.11
N ALA A 174 -2.15 0.31 16.25
CA ALA A 174 -1.66 0.30 14.89
C ALA A 174 -0.12 0.36 14.82
N ALA A 175 0.45 -0.60 14.09
CA ALA A 175 1.84 -0.54 13.65
C ALA A 175 1.96 -0.52 12.12
N THR A 176 0.92 -0.05 11.41
CA THR A 176 0.95 0.05 9.95
C THR A 176 2.04 1.00 9.50
N GLU A 177 3.06 0.47 8.83
CA GLU A 177 4.27 1.21 8.50
C GLU A 177 4.88 0.70 7.20
N LEU A 178 5.17 1.62 6.28
CA LEU A 178 5.92 1.34 5.07
C LEU A 178 7.32 1.95 5.19
N LYS A 179 8.35 1.11 5.25
CA LYS A 179 9.76 1.52 5.27
C LYS A 179 10.45 1.15 3.98
N TYR A 180 11.33 2.02 3.49
CA TYR A 180 12.17 1.70 2.33
C TYR A 180 13.58 2.26 2.48
N LYS A 181 14.51 1.59 1.82
CA LYS A 181 15.93 1.92 1.79
C LYS A 181 16.37 2.27 0.38
N THR A 182 17.19 3.30 0.28
CA THR A 182 17.85 3.72 -0.97
C THR A 182 19.36 3.49 -0.89
N PHE A 183 20.00 3.39 -2.06
CA PHE A 183 21.46 3.34 -2.20
C PHE A 183 22.03 4.59 -2.87
#